data_AF-A0A1V5QG89-F1
#
_entry.id   AF-A0A1V5QG89-F1
#
_cell.length_a   1.000
_cell.length_b   1.000
_cell.length_c   1.000
_cell.angle_alpha   90.00
_cell.angle_beta   90.00
_cell.angle_gamma   90.00
#
_symmetry.space_group_name_H-M   'P 1'
#
loop_
_entity.id
_entity.type
_entity.pdbx_description
1 polymer ?
#
loop_
_entity_poly.entity_id
_entity_poly.type
_entity_poly.pdbx_seq_one_letter_code
_entity_poly.pdbx_strand_id
1 'polypeptide(L)' 'MVLELHVVLDFGVRIPHVAWQIQNEVRQAVEQMTGKQVRHVNVVVQGLRFPGDKKDKAQEGEAI' A
#
# COMPACT_ATOMS: atom_id res chain seq x y z
N MET A 1 1.02 -0.34 -17.46
CA MET A 1 2.01 -0.10 -16.38
C MET A 1 1.93 -1.20 -15.34
N VAL A 2 3.01 -1.52 -14.63
CA VAL A 2 3.02 -2.47 -13.50
C VAL A 2 3.45 -1.71 -12.26
N LEU A 3 2.76 -1.91 -11.14
CA LEU A 3 3.05 -1.28 -9.86
C LEU A 3 3.39 -2.36 -8.84
N GLU A 4 4.33 -2.05 -7.96
CA GLU A 4 4.65 -2.88 -6.79
C GLU A 4 4.53 -2.03 -5.53
N LEU A 5 3.73 -2.51 -4.59
CA LEU A 5 3.44 -1.85 -3.32
C LEU A 5 3.92 -2.71 -2.18
N HIS A 6 4.59 -2.07 -1.24
CA HIS A 6 5.06 -2.68 0.00
C HIS A 6 4.26 -2.07 1.14
N VAL A 7 3.49 -2.90 1.85
CA VAL A 7 2.57 -2.44 2.89
C VAL A 7 2.81 -3.16 4.20
N VAL A 8 2.62 -2.44 5.29
CA VAL A 8 2.49 -3.00 6.64
C VAL A 8 1.03 -2.86 7.03
N LEU A 9 0.41 -3.97 7.43
CA LEU A 9 -1.01 -4.00 7.77
C LEU A 9 -1.20 -4.05 9.28
N ASP A 10 -2.25 -3.41 9.80
CA ASP A 10 -2.54 -3.53 11.22
C ASP A 10 -3.06 -4.92 11.58
N PHE A 11 -2.74 -5.38 12.78
CA PHE A 11 -3.27 -6.62 13.32
C PHE A 11 -4.80 -6.55 13.43
N GLY A 12 -5.47 -7.67 13.13
CA GLY A 12 -6.93 -7.78 13.16
C GLY A 12 -7.61 -7.47 11.81
N VAL A 13 -6.86 -7.12 10.76
CA VAL A 13 -7.43 -6.96 9.42
C VAL A 13 -7.41 -8.26 8.60
N ARG A 14 -8.37 -8.39 7.70
CA ARG A 14 -8.40 -9.48 6.72
C ARG A 14 -7.51 -9.11 5.54
N ILE A 15 -6.28 -9.62 5.52
CA ILE A 15 -5.29 -9.35 4.46
C ILE A 15 -5.87 -9.47 3.04
N PRO A 16 -6.62 -10.53 2.68
CA PRO A 16 -7.15 -10.65 1.32
C PRO A 16 -8.12 -9.52 0.95
N HIS A 17 -8.94 -9.07 1.90
CA HIS A 17 -9.90 -7.99 1.69
C HIS A 17 -9.18 -6.65 1.47
N VAL A 18 -8.20 -6.34 2.33
CA VAL A 18 -7.42 -5.10 2.23
C VAL A 18 -6.57 -5.09 0.96
N ALA A 19 -5.93 -6.20 0.62
CA ALA A 19 -5.14 -6.30 -0.62
C ALA A 19 -6.00 -6.09 -1.86
N TRP A 20 -7.22 -6.65 -1.90
CA TRP A 20 -8.16 -6.42 -3.00
C TRP A 20 -8.58 -4.96 -3.10
N GLN A 21 -8.88 -4.32 -1.97
CA GLN A 21 -9.22 -2.91 -1.92
C GLN A 21 -8.08 -2.03 -2.43
N ILE A 22 -6.84 -2.25 -1.94
CA ILE A 22 -5.65 -1.54 -2.40
C ILE A 22 -5.45 -1.72 -3.91
N GLN A 23 -5.56 -2.94 -4.43
CA GLN A 23 -5.38 -3.21 -5.86
C GLN A 23 -6.39 -2.43 -6.72
N ASN A 24 -7.64 -2.34 -6.29
CA ASN A 24 -8.70 -1.67 -7.03
C ASN A 24 -8.56 -0.13 -6.96
N GLU A 25 -8.38 0.40 -5.75
CA GLU A 25 -8.27 1.86 -5.55
C GLU A 25 -7.01 2.42 -6.21
N VAL A 26 -5.86 1.75 -6.07
CA VAL A 26 -4.60 2.20 -6.70
C VAL A 26 -4.71 2.16 -8.21
N ARG A 27 -5.30 1.10 -8.78
CA ARG A 27 -5.55 1.03 -10.23
C ARG A 27 -6.37 2.23 -10.69
N GLN A 28 -7.52 2.43 -10.06
CA GLN A 28 -8.45 3.49 -10.45
C GLN A 28 -7.83 4.88 -10.32
N ALA A 29 -7.18 5.18 -9.20
CA ALA A 29 -6.55 6.46 -8.96
C ALA A 29 -5.44 6.75 -9.98
N VAL A 30 -4.56 5.78 -10.24
CA VAL A 30 -3.43 5.98 -11.15
C VAL A 30 -3.89 6.08 -12.61
N GLU A 31 -4.90 5.29 -13.01
CA GLU A 31 -5.51 5.42 -14.34
C GLU A 31 -6.17 6.79 -14.52
N GLN A 32 -6.86 7.31 -13.49
CA GLN A 32 -7.46 8.64 -13.53
C GLN A 32 -6.43 9.78 -13.56
N MET A 33 -5.36 9.69 -12.75
CA MET A 33 -4.33 10.73 -12.67
C MET A 33 -3.47 10.81 -13.93
N THR A 34 -3.16 9.66 -14.55
CA THR A 34 -2.19 9.59 -15.65
C THR A 34 -2.82 9.34 -17.03
N GLY A 35 -4.08 8.91 -17.08
CA GLY A 35 -4.75 8.46 -18.31
C GLY A 35 -4.16 7.17 -18.88
N LYS A 36 -3.27 6.47 -18.17
CA LYS A 36 -2.61 5.24 -18.62
C LYS A 36 -3.18 4.02 -17.94
N GLN A 37 -3.43 2.95 -18.70
CA GLN A 37 -3.91 1.70 -18.13
C GLN A 37 -2.87 0.96 -17.27
N VAL A 38 -3.33 0.48 -16.13
CA VAL A 38 -2.56 -0.32 -15.17
C VAL A 38 -2.83 -1.80 -15.45
N ARG A 39 -1.77 -2.53 -15.82
CA ARG A 39 -1.85 -3.96 -16.17
C ARG A 39 -1.81 -4.85 -14.94
N HIS A 40 -0.94 -4.52 -13.98
CA HIS A 40 -0.77 -5.29 -12.76
C HIS A 40 -0.47 -4.39 -11.57
N VAL A 41 -1.03 -4.76 -10.42
CA VAL A 41 -0.75 -4.16 -9.12
C VAL A 41 -0.33 -5.30 -8.20
N ASN A 42 0.97 -5.36 -7.88
CA ASN A 42 1.53 -6.33 -6.96
C ASN A 42 1.52 -5.73 -5.55
N VAL A 43 0.91 -6.43 -4.58
CA VAL A 43 0.85 -5.98 -3.19
C VAL A 43 1.62 -6.97 -2.33
N VAL A 44 2.75 -6.54 -1.80
CA VAL A 44 3.63 -7.30 -0.93
C VAL A 44 3.40 -6.82 0.50
N VAL A 45 2.93 -7.72 1.37
CA VAL A 45 2.75 -7.44 2.79
C VAL A 45 4.06 -7.74 3.50
N GLN A 46 4.75 -6.69 3.98
CA GLN A 46 6.04 -6.81 4.65
C GLN A 46 5.92 -7.25 6.11
N GLY A 47 4.78 -6.94 6.75
CA GLY A 47 4.57 -7.27 8.15
C GLY A 47 3.21 -6.85 8.68
N LEU A 48 2.96 -7.23 9.94
CA LEU A 48 1.80 -6.82 10.71
C LEU A 48 2.23 -5.87 11.82
N ARG A 49 1.48 -4.78 11.99
CA ARG A 49 1.63 -3.83 13.09
C ARG A 49 0.68 -4.22 14.22
N PHE A 50 1.19 -4.52 15.40
CA PHE A 50 0.35 -4.88 16.53
C PHE A 50 -0.06 -3.64 17.34
N PRO A 51 -1.25 -3.63 17.95
CA PRO A 51 -1.66 -2.56 18.86
C PRO A 51 -0.70 -2.54 20.07
N GLY A 52 0.15 -1.51 20.13
CA GLY A 52 1.25 -1.42 21.10
C GLY A 52 2.62 -1.22 20.45
N ASP A 53 2.76 -1.55 19.16
CA ASP A 53 3.93 -1.23 18.33
C ASP A 53 3.89 0.24 17.88
N LYS A 54 3.86 1.15 18.85
CA LYS A 54 4.26 2.54 18.65
C LYS A 54 5.77 2.63 18.89
N LYS A 55 6.55 2.03 17.99
CA LYS A 55 7.96 2.39 17.79
C LYS A 55 8.16 2.74 16.31
N ASP A 56 8.22 4.05 16.10
CA ASP A 56 8.95 4.79 15.07
C ASP A 56 9.23 4.14 13.72
N LYS A 57 8.60 4.70 12.67
CA LYS A 57 9.31 5.26 11.51
C LYS A 57 8.52 6.44 10.94
N ALA A 58 8.67 7.60 11.58
CA ALA A 58 8.72 8.84 10.83
C ALA A 58 10.10 8.87 10.15
N GLN A 59 10.20 8.43 8.90
CA GLN A 59 11.31 8.84 8.02
C GLN A 59 10.89 10.23 7.52
N GLU A 60 11.45 11.31 8.08
CA GLU A 60 12.68 11.95 7.58
C GLU A 60 12.67 12.08 6.06
N GLY A 61 12.31 13.29 5.62
CA GLY A 61 12.24 13.66 4.22
C GLY A 61 11.98 15.14 4.04
N GLU A 62 12.69 16.01 4.75
CA GLU A 62 12.99 17.36 4.24
C GLU A 62 14.24 17.92 4.93
N ALA A 63 15.40 17.55 4.38
CA ALA A 63 16.59 18.37 4.46
C ALA A 63 16.84 18.90 3.05
N ILE A 64 16.52 20.17 2.84
CA ILE A 64 17.16 21.02 1.82
C ILE A 64 17.45 22.36 2.48
#